data_AF-A0A5E6N3W9-F1
#
_entry.id   AF-A0A5E6N3W9-F1
#
_cell.length_a   1.000
_cell.length_b   1.000
_cell.length_c   1.000
_cell.angle_alpha   90.00
_cell.angle_beta   90.00
_cell.angle_gamma   90.00
#
_symmetry.space_group_name_H-M   'P 1'
#
loop_
_entity.id
_entity.type
_entity.pdbx_description
1 polymer ?
#
loop_
_entity_poly.entity_id
_entity_poly.type
_entity_poly.pdbx_seq_one_letter_code
_entity_poly.pdbx_strand_id
1 'polypeptide(L)' 'MKQNYHMNANTNSHSRAIIHRAKASNTTLAHRFGVSTKTIAKWKSRDFVKDKT' A
#
# COMPACT_ATOMS: atom_id res chain seq x y z
N MET A 1 -3.00 17.90 4.90
CA MET A 1 -4.01 16.82 4.69
C MET A 1 -3.94 15.85 5.86
N LYS A 2 -5.00 15.75 6.68
CA LYS A 2 -5.06 14.78 7.78
C LYS A 2 -5.06 13.36 7.18
N GLN A 3 -4.10 12.53 7.59
CA GLN A 3 -4.13 11.11 7.30
C GLN A 3 -5.28 10.50 8.11
N ASN A 4 -6.41 10.19 7.48
CA ASN A 4 -7.49 9.45 8.15
C ASN A 4 -7.02 8.01 8.33
N TYR A 5 -6.50 7.72 9.52
CA TYR A 5 -6.16 6.38 9.96
C TYR A 5 -7.44 5.62 10.25
N HIS A 6 -7.81 4.71 9.35
CA HIS A 6 -8.81 3.70 9.67
C HIS A 6 -8.12 2.61 10.48
N MET A 7 -8.49 2.47 11.75
CA MET A 7 -7.88 1.50 12.69
C MET A 7 -7.95 0.05 12.17
N ASN A 8 -8.93 -0.27 11.32
CA ASN A 8 -9.13 -1.61 10.76
C ASN A 8 -8.43 -1.82 9.41
N ALA A 9 -7.74 -0.79 8.87
CA ALA A 9 -7.08 -0.89 7.58
C ALA A 9 -5.61 -1.31 7.75
N ASN A 10 -5.29 -2.53 7.33
CA ASN A 10 -3.91 -3.04 7.32
C ASN A 10 -2.95 -2.25 6.43
N THR A 11 -3.47 -1.40 5.51
CA THR A 11 -2.66 -0.51 4.67
C THR A 11 -3.18 0.94 4.69
N ASN A 12 -2.37 1.84 5.24
CA ASN A 12 -2.55 3.30 5.22
C ASN A 12 -1.74 3.96 4.08
N SER A 13 -1.95 5.25 3.84
CA SER A 13 -1.26 5.98 2.75
C SER A 13 0.27 5.89 2.82
N HIS A 14 0.84 5.87 4.03
CA HIS A 14 2.28 5.71 4.23
C HIS A 14 2.77 4.34 3.77
N SER A 15 2.13 3.25 4.21
CA SER A 15 2.44 1.89 3.77
C SER A 15 2.25 1.70 2.26
N ARG A 16 1.23 2.32 1.67
CA ARG A 16 0.99 2.29 0.21
C ARG A 16 2.11 2.99 -0.55
N ALA A 17 2.55 4.15 -0.07
CA ALA A 17 3.68 4.87 -0.66
C ALA A 17 4.97 4.03 -0.60
N ILE A 18 5.22 3.31 0.50
CA ILE A 18 6.34 2.38 0.64
C ILE A 18 6.21 1.22 -0.35
N ILE A 19 5.05 0.57 -0.43
CA ILE A 19 4.78 -0.56 -1.34
C ILE A 19 5.01 -0.16 -2.79
N HIS A 20 4.54 1.02 -3.19
CA HIS A 20 4.71 1.55 -4.55
C HIS A 20 6.18 1.72 -4.95
N ARG A 21 7.00 2.32 -4.06
CA ARG A 21 8.42 2.57 -4.33
C ARG A 21 9.33 1.37 -4.04
N ALA A 22 8.79 0.28 -3.51
CA ALA A 22 9.57 -0.88 -3.11
C ALA A 22 9.98 -1.75 -4.32
N LYS A 23 11.29 -2.00 -4.45
CA LYS A 23 11.84 -3.00 -5.38
C LYS A 23 11.72 -4.45 -4.87
N ALA A 24 11.30 -4.63 -3.61
CA ALA A 24 11.09 -5.95 -3.01
C ALA A 24 9.97 -6.73 -3.72
N SER A 25 10.03 -8.06 -3.60
CA SER A 25 9.01 -8.96 -4.14
C SER A 25 7.66 -8.78 -3.42
N ASN A 26 6.58 -9.17 -4.10
CA ASN A 26 5.24 -9.04 -3.53
C ASN A 26 5.03 -9.89 -2.28
N THR A 27 5.70 -11.05 -2.20
CA THR A 27 5.66 -11.96 -1.05
C THR A 27 6.36 -11.36 0.17
N THR A 28 7.54 -10.76 0.01
CA THR A 28 8.25 -10.08 1.10
C THR A 28 7.44 -8.92 1.66
N LEU A 29 6.83 -8.11 0.79
CA LEU A 29 5.98 -6.99 1.21
C LEU A 29 4.68 -7.49 1.88
N ALA A 30 4.08 -8.56 1.38
CA ALA A 30 2.88 -9.15 1.95
C ALA A 30 3.12 -9.60 3.40
N HIS A 31 4.24 -10.30 3.64
CA HIS A 31 4.63 -10.72 4.98
C HIS A 31 4.93 -9.53 5.90
N ARG A 32 5.66 -8.52 5.40
CA ARG A 32 6.01 -7.30 6.16
C ARG A 32 4.79 -6.50 6.62
N PHE A 33 3.76 -6.42 5.77
CA PHE A 33 2.57 -5.62 6.04
C PHE A 33 1.38 -6.46 6.55
N GLY A 34 1.53 -7.78 6.70
CA GLY A 34 0.45 -8.67 7.15
C GLY A 34 -0.76 -8.66 6.20
N VAL A 35 -0.52 -8.52 4.89
CA VAL A 35 -1.59 -8.46 3.87
C VAL A 35 -1.35 -9.47 2.76
N SER A 36 -2.39 -9.75 1.96
CA SER A 36 -2.24 -10.62 0.81
C SER A 36 -1.28 -10.05 -0.25
N THR A 37 -0.62 -10.94 -0.99
CA THR A 37 0.19 -10.58 -2.17
C THR A 37 -0.62 -9.85 -3.23
N LYS A 38 -1.92 -10.15 -3.35
CA LYS A 38 -2.87 -9.44 -4.22
C LYS A 38 -3.06 -7.98 -3.81
N THR A 39 -3.12 -7.71 -2.49
CA THR A 39 -3.16 -6.35 -1.95
C THR A 39 -1.88 -5.58 -2.30
N ILE A 40 -0.72 -6.22 -2.16
CA ILE A 40 0.56 -5.62 -2.55
C ILE A 40 0.61 -5.33 -4.05
N ALA A 41 0.27 -6.31 -4.89
CA ALA A 41 0.28 -6.15 -6.34
C ALA A 41 -0.62 -5.00 -6.78
N LYS A 42 -1.83 -4.90 -6.20
CA LYS A 42 -2.77 -3.79 -6.44
C LYS A 42 -2.16 -2.43 -6.10
N TRP A 43 -1.46 -2.29 -4.97
CA TRP A 43 -0.86 -1.00 -4.58
C TRP A 43 0.43 -0.69 -5.34
N LYS A 44 1.17 -1.72 -5.77
CA LYS A 44 2.40 -1.59 -6.53
C LYS A 44 2.14 -1.22 -8.00
N SER A 45 1.02 -1.66 -8.58
CA SER A 45 0.62 -1.35 -9.95
C SER A 45 -0.20 -0.05 -10.08
N ARG A 46 -0.48 0.64 -8.98
CA ARG A 46 -1.28 1.87 -9.00
C ARG A 46 -0.36 3.06 -9.20
N ASP A 47 -0.43 3.66 -10.38
CA ASP A 47 0.07 5.03 -10.56
C ASP A 47 -0.77 5.95 -9.67
N PHE A 48 -0.12 6.63 -8.73
CA PHE A 48 -0.76 7.58 -7.81
C PHE A 48 -1.10 8.88 -8.57
N VAL A 49 -1.85 8.79 -9.66
CA VAL A 49 -2.45 9.93 -10.34
C VAL A 49 -3.63 10.36 -9.50
N LYS A 50 -3.36 11.16 -8.46
CA LYS A 50 -4.28 11.92 -7.58
C LYS A 50 -5.65 11.31 -7.32
N ASP A 51 -6.00 11.10 -6.04
CA ASP A 51 -7.40 10.95 -5.65
C ASP A 51 -8.23 12.04 -6.31
N LYS A 52 -9.25 11.63 -7.07
CA LYS A 52 -10.13 12.54 -7.81
C LYS A 52 -10.80 13.44 -6.78
N THR A 53 -10.41 14.71 -6.80
CA THR A 53 -11.04 15.81 -6.05
C THR A 53 -12.53 15.89 -6.35
#